data_AF-A0ABD0KBB7-F1
#
_entry.id   AF-A0ABD0KBB7-F1
#
_cell.length_a   1.000
_cell.length_b   1.000
_cell.length_c   1.000
_cell.angle_alpha   90.00
_cell.angle_beta   90.00
_cell.angle_gamma   90.00
#
_symmetry.space_group_name_H-M   'P 1'
#
loop_
_entity.id
_entity.type
_entity.pdbx_description
1 polymer ?
#
loop_
_entity_poly.entity_id
_entity_poly.type
_entity_poly.pdbx_seq_one_letter_code
_entity_poly.pdbx_strand_id
1 'polypeptide(L)'
;MIDVLAKLNQAVMSMCTRQRAYAAIGVLTAFIKSLDNVPDRQRVWICFMTAGRIQCFDYVCSFKSNLSQIVKLHRNIGVMNIGAPACGMNAAVRSFVRLCLTQNIRVLGIQDSFDGLCEGQVHPLSWTHVQGWAGRGGSLLGTKKQLASDAGLGRIAEKMHEFKLDGLLIVGGFEAFHSAHELYQARGQYPSFCVPICVIPCTISNNVPGSDFSLGADTALNEISDICDRIKQSATGTKRRVFVVETMGGYCGYLATMSALAAGADAAYIFEEKFTVSDLRDDVYHLKDKIMNAGVQRGLVLRNESANPNYTTDFIYQLFAEEGKGTFSVRMNVLGHMQQGGVPSPFDRNYGTKMAAKCVNWFKQMLEESVGSDGRVMTKKPQSAVLLGMQKRFLAFTPLEELSINADFDLRLPLDQWWMKLRPLMRILAKHKVPSYVTEVEEVDIVDVEESADKI
;
A
#
# COMPACT_ATOMS: atom_id res chain seq x y z
N MET A 1 18.39 18.19 -44.59
CA MET A 1 17.27 17.51 -43.91
C MET A 1 17.70 16.28 -43.10
N ILE A 2 18.99 16.18 -42.75
CA ILE A 2 19.55 15.23 -41.77
C ILE A 2 20.19 15.99 -40.59
N ASP A 3 20.57 17.27 -40.78
CA ASP A 3 21.08 18.15 -39.71
C ASP A 3 20.01 18.87 -38.86
N VAL A 4 18.71 18.65 -39.11
CA VAL A 4 17.62 19.22 -38.28
C VAL A 4 17.19 18.26 -37.16
N LEU A 5 17.53 16.97 -37.25
CA LEU A 5 17.28 15.98 -36.20
C LEU A 5 18.38 15.97 -35.11
N ALA A 6 19.44 16.77 -35.27
CA ALA A 6 20.56 16.87 -34.31
C ALA A 6 20.32 17.88 -33.16
N LYS A 7 19.21 18.64 -33.17
CA LYS A 7 18.72 19.33 -31.97
C LYS A 7 17.97 18.32 -31.10
N LEU A 8 18.74 17.39 -30.53
CA LEU A 8 18.33 16.57 -29.40
C LEU A 8 17.75 17.50 -28.32
N ASN A 9 16.42 17.53 -28.20
CA ASN A 9 15.81 17.76 -26.90
C ASN A 9 16.36 16.63 -26.02
N GLN A 10 17.47 16.88 -25.33
CA GLN A 10 18.02 15.92 -24.39
C GLN A 10 16.88 15.60 -23.42
N ALA A 11 16.46 14.34 -23.41
CA ALA A 11 15.37 13.88 -22.56
C ALA A 11 15.97 13.41 -21.24
N VAL A 12 15.51 13.97 -20.12
CA VAL A 12 15.81 13.42 -18.80
C VAL A 12 14.71 12.43 -18.46
N MET A 13 15.12 11.22 -18.08
CA MET A 13 14.23 10.26 -17.45
C MET A 13 13.87 10.82 -16.07
N SER A 14 12.61 11.21 -15.93
CA SER A 14 12.02 11.70 -14.70
C SER A 14 10.98 10.71 -14.20
N MET A 15 10.77 10.66 -12.89
CA MET A 15 9.60 10.03 -12.32
C MET A 15 8.51 11.09 -12.19
N CYS A 16 7.57 11.09 -13.12
CA CYS A 16 6.27 11.70 -12.89
C CYS A 16 5.31 10.56 -12.54
N THR A 17 4.51 10.71 -11.48
CA THR A 17 3.36 9.82 -11.25
C THR A 17 3.68 8.32 -11.18
N ARG A 18 4.88 7.94 -10.71
CA ARG A 18 5.34 6.54 -10.62
C ARG A 18 5.48 5.78 -11.95
N GLN A 19 5.39 6.50 -13.07
CA GLN A 19 5.76 6.01 -14.39
C GLN A 19 7.06 6.69 -14.85
N ARG A 20 7.77 6.05 -15.77
CA ARG A 20 8.89 6.69 -16.44
C ARG A 20 8.33 7.74 -17.38
N ALA A 21 8.62 9.00 -17.12
CA ALA A 21 8.32 10.10 -18.02
C ALA A 21 9.62 10.66 -18.60
N TYR A 22 9.60 11.05 -19.86
CA TYR A 22 10.70 11.78 -20.47
C TYR A 22 10.35 13.26 -20.47
N ALA A 23 11.12 14.06 -19.75
CA ALA A 23 10.98 15.51 -19.76
C ALA A 23 12.12 16.13 -20.59
N ALA A 24 11.79 17.11 -21.42
CA ALA A 24 12.81 17.88 -22.15
C ALA A 24 13.67 18.66 -21.15
N ILE A 25 15.00 18.47 -21.20
CA ILE A 25 15.96 19.15 -20.30
C ILE A 25 15.79 20.65 -20.34
N GLY A 26 15.51 21.23 -21.53
CA GLY A 26 15.29 22.67 -21.68
C GLY A 26 14.14 23.19 -20.82
N VAL A 27 13.02 22.46 -20.77
CA VAL A 27 11.84 22.83 -19.98
C VAL A 27 12.10 22.70 -18.49
N LEU A 28 12.72 21.61 -18.05
CA LEU A 28 13.05 21.39 -16.64
C LEU A 28 14.07 22.43 -16.13
N THR A 29 15.06 22.75 -16.95
CA THR A 29 16.09 23.75 -16.62
C THR A 29 15.52 25.15 -16.59
N ALA A 30 14.64 25.50 -17.55
CA ALA A 30 13.95 26.78 -17.56
C ALA A 30 13.00 26.93 -16.36
N PHE A 31 12.31 25.86 -15.96
CA PHE A 31 11.50 25.82 -14.76
C PHE A 31 12.33 25.99 -13.49
N ILE A 32 13.46 25.29 -13.35
CA ILE A 32 14.35 25.45 -12.19
C ILE A 32 14.91 26.87 -12.14
N LYS A 33 15.35 27.43 -13.28
CA LYS A 33 15.83 28.81 -13.37
C LYS A 33 14.75 29.85 -13.11
N SER A 34 13.48 29.58 -13.40
CA SER A 34 12.40 30.52 -13.10
C SER A 34 12.13 30.60 -11.59
N LEU A 35 12.43 29.53 -10.82
CA LEU A 35 12.39 29.57 -9.36
C LEU A 35 13.42 30.55 -8.78
N ASP A 36 14.57 30.74 -9.43
CA ASP A 36 15.61 31.70 -9.02
C ASP A 36 15.21 33.17 -9.20
N ASN A 37 14.08 33.47 -9.84
CA ASN A 37 13.55 34.83 -9.99
C ASN A 37 12.41 35.17 -9.02
N VAL A 38 11.95 34.20 -8.23
CA VAL A 38 10.86 34.38 -7.26
C VAL A 38 11.44 34.94 -5.94
N PRO A 39 10.76 35.77 -5.15
CA PRO A 39 11.24 36.17 -3.82
C PRO A 39 11.32 34.98 -2.84
N ASP A 40 12.29 34.93 -1.93
CA ASP A 40 12.57 33.76 -1.07
C ASP A 40 11.34 33.19 -0.33
N ARG A 41 10.45 34.04 0.18
CA ARG A 41 9.21 33.61 0.85
C ARG A 41 8.23 32.87 -0.09
N GLN A 42 8.20 33.26 -1.37
CA GLN A 42 7.38 32.61 -2.39
C GLN A 42 8.11 31.44 -3.04
N ARG A 43 9.45 31.44 -3.10
CA ARG A 43 10.25 30.28 -3.53
C ARG A 43 9.97 29.06 -2.68
N VAL A 44 9.87 29.23 -1.36
CA VAL A 44 9.48 28.13 -0.47
C VAL A 44 8.13 27.59 -0.92
N TRP A 45 7.10 28.42 -1.04
CA TRP A 45 5.77 27.99 -1.48
C TRP A 45 5.74 27.32 -2.86
N ILE A 46 6.43 27.87 -3.86
CA ILE A 46 6.47 27.32 -5.21
C ILE A 46 7.28 26.03 -5.24
N CYS A 47 8.44 25.96 -4.58
CA CYS A 47 9.21 24.72 -4.43
C CYS A 47 8.40 23.64 -3.70
N PHE A 48 7.60 23.99 -2.68
CA PHE A 48 6.72 23.04 -1.99
C PHE A 48 5.56 22.53 -2.87
N MET A 49 5.00 23.40 -3.73
CA MET A 49 3.94 23.03 -4.68
C MET A 49 4.45 22.19 -5.85
N THR A 50 5.71 22.38 -6.24
CA THR A 50 6.30 21.83 -7.47
C THR A 50 7.26 20.66 -7.22
N ALA A 51 7.90 20.58 -6.04
CA ALA A 51 8.60 19.40 -5.56
C ALA A 51 7.57 18.35 -5.10
N GLY A 52 7.02 17.62 -6.06
CA GLY A 52 6.24 16.40 -5.83
C GLY A 52 5.06 16.59 -4.88
N ARG A 53 4.14 17.54 -5.17
CA ARG A 53 2.85 17.78 -4.48
C ARG A 53 2.70 16.98 -3.18
N ILE A 54 3.41 17.41 -2.13
CA ILE A 54 3.23 16.86 -0.79
C ILE A 54 1.91 17.42 -0.27
N GLN A 55 0.79 16.84 -0.73
CA GLN A 55 -0.57 17.21 -0.32
C GLN A 55 -0.74 17.21 1.21
N CYS A 56 0.11 16.50 1.96
CA CYS A 56 0.10 16.58 3.42
C CYS A 56 0.24 18.01 3.95
N PHE A 57 1.05 18.86 3.31
CA PHE A 57 1.30 20.21 3.83
C PHE A 57 0.13 21.16 3.55
N ASP A 58 -0.46 21.12 2.36
CA ASP A 58 -1.69 21.88 2.05
C ASP A 58 -2.86 21.45 2.94
N TYR A 59 -3.00 20.14 3.19
CA TYR A 59 -4.01 19.64 4.13
C TYR A 59 -3.76 20.21 5.53
N VAL A 60 -2.55 20.06 6.09
CA VAL A 60 -2.19 20.54 7.44
C VAL A 60 -2.28 22.07 7.58
N CYS A 61 -1.92 22.84 6.54
CA CYS A 61 -1.95 24.30 6.56
C CYS A 61 -3.36 24.87 6.34
N SER A 62 -4.20 24.23 5.52
CA SER A 62 -5.62 24.59 5.36
C SER A 62 -6.43 24.41 6.65
N PHE A 63 -5.97 23.57 7.59
CA PHE A 63 -6.62 23.40 8.90
C PHE A 63 -6.54 24.63 9.83
N LYS A 64 -5.69 25.64 9.56
CA LYS A 64 -5.53 26.81 10.44
C LYS A 64 -6.53 27.94 10.20
N SER A 65 -7.31 27.95 9.12
CA SER A 65 -8.12 29.13 8.74
C SER A 65 -9.60 29.12 9.15
N ASN A 66 -10.15 28.02 9.69
CA ASN A 66 -11.59 27.92 10.00
C ASN A 66 -11.86 27.50 11.46
N LEU A 67 -11.33 28.25 12.43
CA LEU A 67 -11.57 27.98 13.86
C LEU A 67 -12.80 28.71 14.45
N SER A 68 -13.47 29.55 13.68
CA SER A 68 -14.62 30.34 14.14
C SER A 68 -15.87 29.91 13.39
N GLN A 69 -16.84 29.37 14.12
CA GLN A 69 -18.17 28.88 13.68
C GLN A 69 -18.22 27.44 13.16
N ILE A 70 -18.14 26.46 14.07
CA ILE A 70 -18.71 25.14 13.83
C ILE A 70 -19.69 24.83 14.96
N VAL A 71 -20.95 24.60 14.58
CA VAL A 71 -22.07 24.23 15.45
C VAL A 71 -21.70 22.98 16.25
N LYS A 72 -21.97 23.01 17.56
CA LYS A 72 -21.68 21.94 18.54
C LYS A 72 -22.52 20.68 18.26
N LEU A 73 -22.09 19.81 17.36
CA LEU A 73 -22.63 18.45 17.25
C LEU A 73 -21.55 17.47 17.72
N HIS A 74 -21.73 16.92 18.93
CA HIS A 74 -20.85 15.90 19.48
C HIS A 74 -21.11 14.58 18.75
N ARG A 75 -20.32 14.28 17.72
CA ARG A 75 -20.38 13.02 16.95
C ARG A 75 -19.36 12.03 17.46
N ASN A 76 -19.74 10.75 17.53
CA ASN A 76 -18.85 9.67 17.93
C ASN A 76 -18.44 8.83 16.72
N ILE A 77 -17.15 8.80 16.40
CA ILE A 77 -16.61 7.89 15.38
C ILE A 77 -15.84 6.76 16.06
N GLY A 78 -16.18 5.53 15.74
CA GLY A 78 -15.41 4.35 16.14
C GLY A 78 -14.18 4.17 15.27
N VAL A 79 -13.05 3.77 15.85
CA VAL A 79 -11.85 3.33 15.12
C VAL A 79 -11.40 1.97 15.62
N MET A 80 -11.14 1.06 14.69
CA MET A 80 -10.62 -0.28 14.99
C MET A 80 -9.60 -0.73 13.94
N ASN A 81 -8.74 -1.67 14.33
CA ASN A 81 -7.83 -2.34 13.42
C ASN A 81 -8.29 -3.79 13.18
N ILE A 82 -8.19 -4.30 11.95
CA ILE A 82 -8.58 -5.66 11.59
C ILE A 82 -7.51 -6.30 10.69
N GLY A 83 -7.21 -7.56 10.93
CA GLY A 83 -6.24 -8.36 10.17
C GLY A 83 -4.91 -8.55 10.89
N ALA A 84 -3.88 -8.93 10.13
CA ALA A 84 -2.52 -9.07 10.67
C ALA A 84 -1.93 -7.69 11.02
N PRO A 85 -1.11 -7.58 12.07
CA PRO A 85 -0.44 -6.33 12.39
C PRO A 85 0.51 -5.91 11.26
N ALA A 86 0.46 -4.62 10.90
CA ALA A 86 1.33 -4.04 9.89
C ALA A 86 1.83 -2.66 10.34
N CYS A 87 3.03 -2.30 9.92
CA CYS A 87 3.59 -0.98 10.16
C CYS A 87 2.73 0.11 9.50
N GLY A 88 2.47 1.21 10.22
CA GLY A 88 1.62 2.31 9.75
C GLY A 88 0.20 2.34 10.32
N MET A 89 -0.32 1.25 10.88
CA MET A 89 -1.63 1.23 11.57
C MET A 89 -1.72 2.31 12.66
N ASN A 90 -0.75 2.32 13.57
CA ASN A 90 -0.70 3.28 14.68
C ASN A 90 -0.54 4.73 14.19
N ALA A 91 0.18 4.95 13.08
CA ALA A 91 0.35 6.27 12.49
C ALA A 91 -0.97 6.79 11.90
N ALA A 92 -1.72 5.95 11.19
CA ALA A 92 -3.04 6.29 10.67
C ALA A 92 -4.03 6.60 11.80
N VAL A 93 -4.16 5.70 12.79
CA VAL A 93 -5.08 5.89 13.93
C VAL A 93 -4.73 7.15 14.71
N ARG A 94 -3.43 7.38 15.03
CA ARG A 94 -3.00 8.59 15.72
C ARG A 94 -3.41 9.85 14.98
N SER A 95 -3.11 9.90 13.69
CA SER A 95 -3.37 11.09 12.88
C SER A 95 -4.87 11.32 12.72
N PHE A 96 -5.65 10.25 12.59
CA PHE A 96 -7.11 10.31 12.57
C PHE A 96 -7.67 10.89 13.87
N VAL A 97 -7.27 10.33 15.02
CA VAL A 97 -7.70 10.82 16.35
C VAL A 97 -7.37 12.30 16.52
N ARG A 98 -6.13 12.70 16.24
CA ARG A 98 -5.71 14.10 16.42
C ARG A 98 -6.50 15.06 15.54
N LEU A 99 -6.75 14.70 14.28
CA LEU A 99 -7.48 15.55 13.34
C LEU A 99 -8.99 15.57 13.62
N CYS A 100 -9.59 14.47 14.07
CA CYS A 100 -10.97 14.48 14.54
C CYS A 100 -11.15 15.39 15.77
N LEU A 101 -10.22 15.34 16.72
CA LEU A 101 -10.28 16.17 17.93
C LEU A 101 -10.20 17.67 17.59
N THR A 102 -9.45 18.09 16.57
CA THR A 102 -9.45 19.50 16.13
C THR A 102 -10.76 19.92 15.47
N GLN A 103 -11.55 18.96 14.96
CA GLN A 103 -12.88 19.18 14.41
C GLN A 103 -14.00 18.97 15.46
N ASN A 104 -13.67 18.85 16.76
CA ASN A 104 -14.63 18.54 17.83
C ASN A 104 -15.40 17.20 17.63
N ILE A 105 -14.82 16.28 16.87
CA ILE A 105 -15.37 14.92 16.70
C ILE A 105 -14.73 14.02 17.76
N ARG A 106 -15.56 13.32 18.53
CA ARG A 106 -15.10 12.37 19.55
C ARG A 106 -14.76 11.04 18.87
N VAL A 107 -13.56 10.53 19.14
CA VAL A 107 -13.11 9.23 18.60
C VAL A 107 -13.11 8.18 19.71
N LEU A 108 -13.74 7.05 19.43
CA LEU A 108 -13.79 5.88 20.30
C LEU A 108 -12.89 4.79 19.72
N GLY A 109 -11.82 4.45 20.44
CA GLY A 109 -10.94 3.34 20.11
C GLY A 109 -11.56 2.03 20.57
N ILE A 110 -11.72 1.11 19.62
CA ILE A 110 -12.25 -0.23 19.86
C ILE A 110 -11.05 -1.18 19.93
N GLN A 111 -10.89 -1.84 21.07
CA GLN A 111 -9.80 -2.80 21.26
C GLN A 111 -10.09 -4.12 20.55
N ASP A 112 -9.06 -4.81 20.08
CA ASP A 112 -9.14 -6.19 19.59
C ASP A 112 -10.27 -6.47 18.57
N SER A 113 -10.47 -5.54 17.64
CA SER A 113 -11.40 -5.67 16.52
C SER A 113 -12.87 -5.85 16.96
N PHE A 114 -13.63 -6.77 16.34
CA PHE A 114 -15.04 -6.98 16.68
C PHE A 114 -15.25 -7.70 18.01
N ASP A 115 -14.32 -8.57 18.42
CA ASP A 115 -14.39 -9.22 19.73
C ASP A 115 -14.43 -8.19 20.86
N GLY A 116 -13.49 -7.23 20.87
CA GLY A 116 -13.49 -6.20 21.90
C GLY A 116 -14.68 -5.25 21.79
N LEU A 117 -15.21 -4.97 20.59
CA LEU A 117 -16.50 -4.26 20.46
C LEU A 117 -17.64 -5.03 21.14
N CYS A 118 -17.74 -6.33 20.87
CA CYS A 118 -18.75 -7.23 21.40
C CYS A 118 -18.65 -7.36 22.94
N GLU A 119 -17.44 -7.31 23.48
CA GLU A 119 -17.13 -7.30 24.91
C GLU A 119 -17.26 -5.91 25.57
N GLY A 120 -17.49 -4.85 24.79
CA GLY A 120 -17.61 -3.49 25.30
C GLY A 120 -16.29 -2.80 25.63
N GLN A 121 -15.15 -3.31 25.13
CA GLN A 121 -13.81 -2.72 25.25
C GLN A 121 -13.64 -1.52 24.31
N VAL A 122 -14.44 -0.48 24.56
CA VAL A 122 -14.50 0.75 23.75
C VAL A 122 -14.19 1.95 24.63
N HIS A 123 -13.15 2.70 24.27
CA HIS A 123 -12.65 3.80 25.11
C HIS A 123 -12.43 5.08 24.29
N PRO A 124 -12.74 6.27 24.84
CA PRO A 124 -12.42 7.52 24.16
C PRO A 124 -10.91 7.73 24.04
N LEU A 125 -10.46 8.02 22.81
CA LEU A 125 -9.06 8.33 22.54
C LEU A 125 -8.84 9.85 22.68
N SER A 126 -7.83 10.21 23.47
CA SER A 126 -7.42 11.60 23.71
C SER A 126 -6.13 11.91 22.95
N TRP A 127 -5.77 13.19 22.91
CA TRP A 127 -4.52 13.63 22.30
C TRP A 127 -3.28 12.98 22.92
N THR A 128 -3.30 12.79 24.24
CA THR A 128 -2.22 12.18 25.03
C THR A 128 -2.18 10.67 24.86
N HIS A 129 -3.33 9.99 24.74
CA HIS A 129 -3.38 8.54 24.51
C HIS A 129 -2.61 8.12 23.26
N VAL A 130 -2.71 8.89 22.17
CA VAL A 130 -2.05 8.59 20.89
C VAL A 130 -0.64 9.19 20.74
N GLN A 131 -0.03 9.67 21.82
CA GLN A 131 1.31 10.24 21.80
C GLN A 131 2.37 9.16 21.50
N GLY A 132 3.29 9.45 20.59
CA GLY A 132 4.36 8.52 20.20
C GLY A 132 3.94 7.37 19.28
N TRP A 133 2.65 7.20 18.99
CA TRP A 133 2.14 6.10 18.16
C TRP A 133 2.67 6.09 16.72
N ALA A 134 3.01 7.27 16.17
CA ALA A 134 3.53 7.38 14.81
C ALA A 134 4.82 6.57 14.56
N GLY A 135 5.66 6.39 15.58
CA GLY A 135 6.93 5.67 15.45
C GLY A 135 6.86 4.20 15.87
N ARG A 136 5.69 3.69 16.30
CA ARG A 136 5.54 2.32 16.81
C ARG A 136 4.96 1.41 15.73
N GLY A 137 5.61 0.27 15.50
CA GLY A 137 5.05 -0.82 14.69
C GLY A 137 3.93 -1.57 15.42
N GLY A 138 3.38 -2.60 14.77
CA GLY A 138 2.27 -3.38 15.30
C GLY A 138 0.95 -2.61 15.41
N SER A 139 0.04 -3.09 16.27
CA SER A 139 -1.25 -2.46 16.55
C SER A 139 -1.42 -2.20 18.05
N LEU A 140 -1.53 -0.94 18.44
CA LEU A 140 -1.75 -0.54 19.86
C LEU A 140 -3.22 -0.66 20.30
N LEU A 141 -4.16 -0.72 19.36
CA LEU A 141 -5.56 -1.05 19.63
C LEU A 141 -5.79 -2.58 19.64
N GLY A 142 -4.76 -3.40 19.44
CA GLY A 142 -4.95 -4.81 19.13
C GLY A 142 -5.51 -5.00 17.71
N THR A 143 -5.42 -6.22 17.19
CA THR A 143 -5.97 -6.56 15.87
C THR A 143 -6.15 -8.07 15.77
N LYS A 144 -7.27 -8.51 15.20
CA LYS A 144 -7.60 -9.93 14.96
C LYS A 144 -8.02 -10.13 13.50
N LYS A 145 -7.88 -11.35 13.00
CA LYS A 145 -8.24 -11.74 11.61
C LYS A 145 -9.71 -12.20 11.46
N GLN A 146 -10.53 -11.94 12.45
CA GLN A 146 -11.94 -12.35 12.49
C GLN A 146 -12.79 -11.49 11.55
N LEU A 147 -13.77 -12.09 10.87
CA LEU A 147 -14.75 -11.37 10.07
C LEU A 147 -15.92 -10.83 10.92
N ALA A 148 -16.69 -9.89 10.39
CA ALA A 148 -17.84 -9.35 11.12
C ALA A 148 -18.93 -10.42 11.32
N SER A 149 -19.10 -11.31 10.33
CA SER A 149 -19.97 -12.48 10.41
C SER A 149 -19.59 -13.42 11.56
N ASP A 150 -18.30 -13.73 11.72
CA ASP A 150 -17.79 -14.61 12.79
C ASP A 150 -18.06 -14.06 14.19
N ALA A 151 -18.00 -12.75 14.37
CA ALA A 151 -18.28 -12.07 15.64
C ALA A 151 -19.78 -11.94 15.95
N GLY A 152 -20.64 -12.13 14.94
CA GLY A 152 -22.09 -12.01 15.04
C GLY A 152 -22.58 -10.58 14.78
N LEU A 153 -23.13 -10.37 13.57
CA LEU A 153 -23.63 -9.07 13.12
C LEU A 153 -24.66 -8.43 14.06
N GLY A 154 -25.57 -9.22 14.65
CA GLY A 154 -26.58 -8.70 15.59
C GLY A 154 -25.95 -8.08 16.84
N ARG A 155 -24.92 -8.72 17.40
CA ARG A 155 -24.19 -8.22 18.59
C ARG A 155 -23.36 -6.98 18.26
N ILE A 156 -22.72 -6.96 17.09
CA ILE A 156 -22.03 -5.76 16.59
C ILE A 156 -23.03 -4.61 16.46
N ALA A 157 -24.19 -4.82 15.83
CA ALA A 157 -25.20 -3.80 15.63
C ALA A 157 -25.76 -3.24 16.96
N GLU A 158 -25.98 -4.10 17.94
CA GLU A 158 -26.38 -3.72 19.31
C GLU A 158 -25.32 -2.83 19.96
N LYS A 159 -24.05 -3.24 19.92
CA LYS A 159 -22.95 -2.46 20.52
C LYS A 159 -22.68 -1.15 19.80
N MET A 160 -22.77 -1.11 18.47
CA MET A 160 -22.69 0.15 17.71
C MET A 160 -23.80 1.13 18.11
N HIS A 161 -25.00 0.63 18.41
CA HIS A 161 -26.10 1.44 18.92
C HIS A 161 -25.85 1.91 20.37
N GLU A 162 -25.41 1.01 21.24
CA GLU A 162 -25.10 1.29 22.65
C GLU A 162 -24.05 2.42 22.78
N PHE A 163 -22.96 2.33 22.02
CA PHE A 163 -21.91 3.35 22.00
C PHE A 163 -22.24 4.58 21.13
N LYS A 164 -23.43 4.59 20.49
CA LYS A 164 -23.93 5.67 19.62
C LYS A 164 -22.91 6.06 18.56
N LEU A 165 -22.39 5.07 17.83
CA LEU A 165 -21.43 5.34 16.75
C LEU A 165 -22.15 5.99 15.57
N ASP A 166 -21.73 7.21 15.22
CA ASP A 166 -22.19 7.95 14.04
C ASP A 166 -21.35 7.63 12.80
N GLY A 167 -20.25 6.89 12.96
CA GLY A 167 -19.37 6.47 11.87
C GLY A 167 -18.33 5.47 12.34
N LEU A 168 -17.70 4.77 11.39
CA LEU A 168 -16.71 3.73 11.67
C LEU A 168 -15.52 3.80 10.71
N LEU A 169 -14.32 3.99 11.25
CA LEU A 169 -13.06 3.83 10.55
C LEU A 169 -12.47 2.45 10.87
N ILE A 170 -12.15 1.69 9.82
CA ILE A 170 -11.49 0.39 9.93
C ILE A 170 -10.12 0.51 9.25
N VAL A 171 -9.04 0.17 9.95
CA VAL A 171 -7.69 0.14 9.38
C VAL A 171 -7.22 -1.31 9.31
N GLY A 172 -6.92 -1.82 8.11
CA GLY A 172 -6.59 -3.23 8.00
C GLY A 172 -6.49 -3.80 6.61
N GLY A 173 -6.28 -5.11 6.56
CA GLY A 173 -6.03 -5.87 5.33
C GLY A 173 -7.31 -6.28 4.60
N PHE A 174 -7.25 -7.45 3.94
CA PHE A 174 -8.40 -7.97 3.20
C PHE A 174 -9.59 -8.31 4.13
N GLU A 175 -9.33 -8.80 5.35
CA GLU A 175 -10.38 -9.05 6.35
C GLU A 175 -11.11 -7.78 6.76
N ALA A 176 -10.42 -6.63 6.79
CA ALA A 176 -11.04 -5.33 7.06
C ALA A 176 -11.99 -4.92 5.93
N PHE A 177 -11.53 -5.06 4.68
CA PHE A 177 -12.34 -4.82 3.49
C PHE A 177 -13.56 -5.73 3.46
N HIS A 178 -13.37 -7.04 3.66
CA HIS A 178 -14.44 -8.02 3.65
C HIS A 178 -15.46 -7.75 4.77
N SER A 179 -14.99 -7.53 6.00
CA SER A 179 -15.88 -7.22 7.12
C SER A 179 -16.67 -5.93 6.89
N ALA A 180 -16.06 -4.89 6.35
CA ALA A 180 -16.75 -3.65 6.02
C ALA A 180 -17.83 -3.88 4.94
N HIS A 181 -17.57 -4.76 3.98
CA HIS A 181 -18.54 -5.15 2.97
C HIS A 181 -19.70 -5.95 3.56
N GLU A 182 -19.45 -6.87 4.50
CA GLU A 182 -20.51 -7.59 5.24
C GLU A 182 -21.41 -6.61 6.01
N LEU A 183 -20.82 -5.63 6.72
CA LEU A 183 -21.58 -4.58 7.42
C LEU A 183 -22.43 -3.76 6.44
N TYR A 184 -21.89 -3.43 5.27
CA TYR A 184 -22.62 -2.72 4.21
C TYR A 184 -23.81 -3.52 3.69
N GLN A 185 -23.62 -4.81 3.36
CA GLN A 185 -24.70 -5.68 2.90
C GLN A 185 -25.79 -5.87 3.97
N ALA A 186 -25.40 -5.91 5.23
CA ALA A 186 -26.30 -6.09 6.37
C ALA A 186 -27.09 -4.81 6.75
N ARG A 187 -26.87 -3.67 6.08
CA ARG A 187 -27.62 -2.41 6.31
C ARG A 187 -29.14 -2.54 6.13
N GLY A 188 -29.59 -3.48 5.32
CA GLY A 188 -31.03 -3.77 5.17
C GLY A 188 -31.65 -4.36 6.44
N GLN A 189 -30.87 -5.12 7.22
CA GLN A 189 -31.32 -5.84 8.40
C GLN A 189 -31.06 -5.04 9.69
N TYR A 190 -29.93 -4.34 9.76
CA TYR A 190 -29.48 -3.62 10.95
C TYR A 190 -29.31 -2.12 10.66
N PRO A 191 -30.21 -1.26 11.19
CA PRO A 191 -30.08 0.19 11.05
C PRO A 191 -28.79 0.76 11.62
N SER A 192 -28.19 0.11 12.64
CA SER A 192 -26.91 0.55 13.23
C SER A 192 -25.74 0.56 12.24
N PHE A 193 -25.81 -0.20 11.14
CA PHE A 193 -24.78 -0.23 10.10
C PHE A 193 -24.96 0.86 9.04
N CYS A 194 -26.09 1.56 9.05
CA CYS A 194 -26.39 2.65 8.12
C CYS A 194 -25.69 3.95 8.55
N VAL A 195 -24.41 3.87 8.90
CA VAL A 195 -23.53 4.99 9.22
C VAL A 195 -22.38 5.03 8.21
N PRO A 196 -21.68 6.16 8.04
CA PRO A 196 -20.47 6.21 7.23
C PRO A 196 -19.42 5.20 7.70
N ILE A 197 -18.96 4.34 6.80
CA ILE A 197 -17.91 3.34 7.02
C ILE A 197 -16.76 3.63 6.05
N CYS A 198 -15.54 3.78 6.57
CA CYS A 198 -14.36 3.96 5.74
C CYS A 198 -13.30 2.92 6.10
N VAL A 199 -12.69 2.30 5.08
CA VAL A 199 -11.58 1.37 5.23
C VAL A 199 -10.28 2.04 4.76
N ILE A 200 -9.24 2.00 5.59
CA ILE A 200 -7.86 2.31 5.18
C ILE A 200 -7.12 0.97 4.98
N PRO A 201 -6.64 0.67 3.76
CA PRO A 201 -5.91 -0.56 3.47
C PRO A 201 -4.55 -0.56 4.18
N CYS A 202 -4.33 -1.56 5.02
CA CYS A 202 -3.12 -1.74 5.82
C CYS A 202 -2.79 -3.23 5.96
N THR A 203 -1.77 -3.67 5.23
CA THR A 203 -1.28 -5.06 5.20
C THR A 203 0.10 -5.06 4.56
N ILE A 204 0.96 -6.00 4.94
CA ILE A 204 2.26 -6.15 4.26
C ILE A 204 2.10 -6.74 2.86
N SER A 205 1.06 -7.53 2.62
CA SER A 205 0.89 -8.32 1.40
C SER A 205 0.45 -7.49 0.19
N ASN A 206 -0.03 -6.26 0.43
CA ASN A 206 -0.59 -5.40 -0.61
C ASN A 206 -1.69 -6.06 -1.47
N ASN A 207 -2.56 -6.82 -0.82
CA ASN A 207 -3.59 -7.65 -1.45
C ASN A 207 -5.02 -7.07 -1.31
N VAL A 208 -5.15 -5.77 -1.03
CA VAL A 208 -6.48 -5.14 -0.84
C VAL A 208 -6.91 -4.47 -2.14
N PRO A 209 -8.12 -4.78 -2.67
CA PRO A 209 -8.62 -4.17 -3.90
C PRO A 209 -8.81 -2.66 -3.76
N GLY A 210 -8.67 -1.95 -4.88
CA GLY A 210 -8.88 -0.49 -4.94
C GLY A 210 -7.71 0.37 -4.46
N SER A 211 -6.61 -0.25 -4.02
CA SER A 211 -5.40 0.46 -3.63
C SER A 211 -4.15 -0.19 -4.22
N ASP A 212 -3.36 0.59 -4.95
CA ASP A 212 -2.06 0.19 -5.46
C ASP A 212 -1.04 -0.06 -4.33
N PHE A 213 -1.23 0.62 -3.18
CA PHE A 213 -0.38 0.56 -2.00
C PHE A 213 -1.21 0.53 -0.74
N SER A 214 -0.90 -0.42 0.12
CA SER A 214 -1.42 -0.52 1.49
C SER A 214 -0.35 -0.07 2.47
N LEU A 215 -0.79 0.44 3.62
CA LEU A 215 0.12 0.77 4.72
C LEU A 215 0.84 -0.50 5.21
N GLY A 216 2.15 -0.40 5.34
CA GLY A 216 3.02 -1.46 5.83
C GLY A 216 3.74 -2.22 4.73
N ALA A 217 3.28 -2.12 3.47
CA ALA A 217 3.93 -2.76 2.34
C ALA A 217 5.33 -2.19 2.07
N ASP A 218 5.53 -0.88 2.24
CA ASP A 218 6.85 -0.25 2.06
C ASP A 218 7.82 -0.66 3.16
N THR A 219 7.38 -0.64 4.42
CA THR A 219 8.21 -1.13 5.54
C THR A 219 8.61 -2.59 5.31
N ALA A 220 7.67 -3.45 4.93
CA ALA A 220 7.96 -4.86 4.65
C ALA A 220 8.95 -5.04 3.49
N LEU A 221 8.80 -4.27 2.41
CA LEU A 221 9.70 -4.30 1.27
C LEU A 221 11.13 -3.88 1.65
N ASN A 222 11.29 -2.87 2.50
CA ASN A 222 12.61 -2.46 3.01
C ASN A 222 13.23 -3.57 3.87
N GLU A 223 12.48 -4.15 4.80
CA GLU A 223 12.98 -5.25 5.65
C GLU A 223 13.42 -6.47 4.82
N ILE A 224 12.62 -6.88 3.83
CA ILE A 224 12.98 -8.00 2.94
C ILE A 224 14.23 -7.65 2.13
N SER A 225 14.33 -6.42 1.63
CA SER A 225 15.47 -5.97 0.82
C SER A 225 16.76 -5.95 1.64
N ASP A 226 16.71 -5.42 2.86
CA ASP A 226 17.83 -5.39 3.79
C ASP A 226 18.30 -6.79 4.18
N ILE A 227 17.36 -7.71 4.43
CA ILE A 227 17.69 -9.10 4.73
C ILE A 227 18.33 -9.77 3.50
N CYS A 228 17.77 -9.56 2.31
CA CYS A 228 18.35 -10.05 1.06
C CYS A 228 19.78 -9.52 0.85
N ASP A 229 20.05 -8.25 1.14
CA ASP A 229 21.40 -7.67 1.05
C ASP A 229 22.39 -8.31 2.03
N ARG A 230 21.98 -8.52 3.28
CA ARG A 230 22.80 -9.24 4.28
C ARG A 230 23.09 -10.68 3.85
N ILE A 231 22.10 -11.36 3.27
CA ILE A 231 22.26 -12.71 2.72
C ILE A 231 23.24 -12.70 1.53
N LYS A 232 23.10 -11.73 0.61
CA LYS A 232 24.00 -11.57 -0.54
C LYS A 232 25.45 -11.32 -0.10
N GLN A 233 25.66 -10.54 0.95
CA GLN A 233 26.98 -10.35 1.56
C GLN A 233 27.55 -11.66 2.09
N SER A 234 26.76 -12.46 2.81
CA SER A 234 27.15 -13.80 3.27
C SER A 234 27.50 -14.75 2.13
N ALA A 235 26.70 -14.74 1.04
CA ALA A 235 26.94 -15.54 -0.16
C ALA A 235 28.31 -15.24 -0.80
N THR A 236 28.66 -13.95 -0.87
CA THR A 236 29.91 -13.48 -1.46
C THR A 236 31.13 -13.97 -0.68
N GLY A 237 31.03 -14.05 0.65
CA GLY A 237 32.11 -14.53 1.52
C GLY A 237 32.46 -16.01 1.36
N THR A 238 31.50 -16.85 0.93
CA THR A 238 31.75 -18.31 0.81
C THR A 238 31.98 -18.80 -0.63
N LYS A 239 31.85 -17.91 -1.63
CA LYS A 239 31.89 -18.18 -3.09
C LYS A 239 30.88 -19.24 -3.56
N ARG A 240 30.33 -19.05 -4.76
CA ARG A 240 29.40 -19.97 -5.45
C ARG A 240 28.25 -20.49 -4.57
N ARG A 241 27.44 -19.55 -4.04
CA ARG A 241 26.28 -19.89 -3.20
C ARG A 241 24.98 -19.26 -3.71
N VAL A 242 23.93 -20.07 -3.75
CA VAL A 242 22.57 -19.66 -4.10
C VAL A 242 21.69 -19.68 -2.85
N PHE A 243 20.88 -18.64 -2.68
CA PHE A 243 19.89 -18.57 -1.60
C PHE A 243 18.47 -18.61 -2.15
N VAL A 244 17.63 -19.47 -1.57
CA VAL A 244 16.18 -19.49 -1.77
C VAL A 244 15.54 -18.81 -0.57
N VAL A 245 14.90 -17.67 -0.79
CA VAL A 245 14.31 -16.83 0.25
C VAL A 245 12.79 -16.87 0.15
N GLU A 246 12.13 -17.31 1.22
CA GLU A 246 10.68 -17.33 1.29
C GLU A 246 10.14 -16.02 1.87
N THR A 247 9.25 -15.37 1.12
CA THR A 247 8.53 -14.17 1.54
C THR A 247 7.08 -14.49 1.90
N MET A 248 6.51 -13.69 2.79
CA MET A 248 5.07 -13.72 3.04
C MET A 248 4.30 -13.10 1.86
N GLY A 249 2.97 -13.12 1.96
CA GLY A 249 2.09 -12.44 1.00
C GLY A 249 0.74 -13.11 0.81
N GLY A 250 0.49 -14.24 1.49
CA GLY A 250 -0.58 -15.15 1.10
C GLY A 250 -0.43 -15.50 -0.38
N TYR A 251 -1.53 -15.50 -1.11
CA TYR A 251 -1.52 -15.70 -2.56
C TYR A 251 -1.05 -14.48 -3.37
N CYS A 252 -0.71 -13.35 -2.73
CA CYS A 252 -0.26 -12.15 -3.43
C CYS A 252 1.26 -12.13 -3.58
N GLY A 253 1.74 -12.19 -4.82
CA GLY A 253 3.15 -12.18 -5.19
C GLY A 253 3.85 -10.83 -5.12
N TYR A 254 3.19 -9.78 -4.61
CA TYR A 254 3.72 -8.40 -4.60
C TYR A 254 5.07 -8.30 -3.90
N LEU A 255 5.17 -8.80 -2.66
CA LEU A 255 6.40 -8.76 -1.87
C LEU A 255 7.52 -9.52 -2.58
N ALA A 256 7.28 -10.76 -3.00
CA ALA A 256 8.26 -11.57 -3.71
C ALA A 256 8.78 -10.86 -4.97
N THR A 257 7.88 -10.29 -5.78
CA THR A 257 8.25 -9.65 -7.05
C THR A 257 8.99 -8.32 -6.84
N MET A 258 8.47 -7.44 -5.98
CA MET A 258 9.08 -6.14 -5.75
C MET A 258 10.42 -6.27 -5.02
N SER A 259 10.52 -7.17 -4.04
CA SER A 259 11.77 -7.46 -3.36
C SER A 259 12.79 -8.12 -4.30
N ALA A 260 12.35 -9.00 -5.20
CA ALA A 260 13.24 -9.62 -6.19
C ALA A 260 13.82 -8.57 -7.14
N LEU A 261 12.99 -7.64 -7.60
CA LEU A 261 13.43 -6.54 -8.45
C LEU A 261 14.42 -5.63 -7.71
N ALA A 262 14.11 -5.24 -6.47
CA ALA A 262 14.98 -4.39 -5.65
C ALA A 262 16.31 -5.08 -5.29
N ALA A 263 16.25 -6.37 -4.96
CA ALA A 263 17.42 -7.14 -4.58
C ALA A 263 18.26 -7.65 -5.77
N GLY A 264 17.77 -7.51 -7.01
CA GLY A 264 18.40 -8.07 -8.19
C GLY A 264 18.47 -9.60 -8.13
N ALA A 265 17.35 -10.23 -7.80
CA ALA A 265 17.21 -11.68 -7.75
C ALA A 265 17.19 -12.28 -9.17
N ASP A 266 17.64 -13.54 -9.26
CA ASP A 266 17.73 -14.30 -10.51
C ASP A 266 16.39 -14.88 -10.94
N ALA A 267 15.53 -15.21 -9.97
CA ALA A 267 14.19 -15.72 -10.18
C ALA A 267 13.27 -15.33 -9.01
N ALA A 268 11.97 -15.22 -9.28
CA ALA A 268 10.96 -15.05 -8.26
C ALA A 268 9.70 -15.86 -8.59
N TYR A 269 9.28 -16.72 -7.66
CA TYR A 269 8.10 -17.58 -7.81
C TYR A 269 6.91 -17.04 -7.03
N ILE A 270 5.77 -16.91 -7.71
CA ILE A 270 4.54 -16.32 -7.18
C ILE A 270 3.34 -17.18 -7.57
N PHE A 271 2.18 -16.91 -6.98
CA PHE A 271 0.97 -17.70 -7.25
C PHE A 271 0.33 -17.33 -8.59
N GLU A 272 0.40 -16.06 -8.96
CA GLU A 272 -0.23 -15.47 -10.14
C GLU A 272 0.42 -15.93 -11.45
N GLU A 273 1.71 -16.24 -11.43
CA GLU A 273 2.47 -16.80 -12.55
C GLU A 273 2.73 -18.29 -12.30
N LYS A 274 2.00 -19.17 -12.98
CA LYS A 274 2.19 -20.62 -12.85
C LYS A 274 3.55 -21.03 -13.41
N PHE A 275 4.23 -21.91 -12.69
CA PHE A 275 5.53 -22.46 -13.05
C PHE A 275 5.55 -23.96 -12.83
N THR A 276 6.44 -24.64 -13.52
CA THR A 276 6.60 -26.11 -13.54
C THR A 276 8.01 -26.50 -13.07
N VAL A 277 8.23 -27.79 -12.85
CA VAL A 277 9.57 -28.33 -12.57
C VAL A 277 10.55 -28.03 -13.72
N SER A 278 10.08 -27.96 -14.96
CA SER A 278 10.95 -27.58 -16.09
C SER A 278 11.44 -26.15 -15.94
N ASP A 279 10.57 -25.21 -15.57
CA ASP A 279 10.95 -23.81 -15.38
C ASP A 279 11.97 -23.67 -14.24
N LEU A 280 11.76 -24.38 -13.13
CA LEU A 280 12.71 -24.42 -12.01
C LEU A 280 14.08 -24.96 -12.44
N ARG A 281 14.08 -26.03 -13.24
CA ARG A 281 15.30 -26.64 -13.76
C ARG A 281 16.03 -25.68 -14.72
N ASP A 282 15.30 -24.98 -15.56
CA ASP A 282 15.87 -24.02 -16.51
C ASP A 282 16.49 -22.82 -15.75
N ASP A 283 15.87 -22.36 -14.66
CA ASP A 283 16.45 -21.36 -13.76
C ASP A 283 17.75 -21.86 -13.08
N VAL A 284 17.85 -23.15 -12.73
CA VAL A 284 19.09 -23.75 -12.21
C VAL A 284 20.19 -23.73 -13.27
N TYR A 285 19.88 -24.11 -14.52
CA TYR A 285 20.87 -24.06 -15.60
C TYR A 285 21.33 -22.65 -15.90
N HIS A 286 20.42 -21.68 -15.87
CA HIS A 286 20.75 -20.25 -15.99
C HIS A 286 21.71 -19.80 -14.88
N LEU A 287 21.46 -20.19 -13.63
CA LEU A 287 22.36 -19.91 -12.51
C LEU A 287 23.72 -20.59 -12.66
N LYS A 288 23.77 -21.83 -13.15
CA LYS A 288 25.01 -22.54 -13.43
C LYS A 288 25.85 -21.80 -14.46
N ASP A 289 25.25 -21.41 -15.58
CA ASP A 289 25.90 -20.64 -16.64
C ASP A 289 26.43 -19.30 -16.12
N LYS A 290 25.60 -18.57 -15.37
CA LYS A 290 25.97 -17.29 -14.76
C LYS A 290 27.17 -17.41 -13.80
N ILE A 291 27.23 -18.50 -13.02
CA ILE A 291 28.31 -18.73 -12.05
C ILE A 291 29.61 -19.20 -12.72
N MET A 292 29.50 -20.06 -13.74
CA MET A 292 30.67 -20.63 -14.42
C MET A 292 31.26 -19.69 -15.46
N ASN A 293 30.40 -19.04 -16.27
CA ASN A 293 30.81 -18.33 -17.48
C ASN A 293 30.77 -16.79 -17.31
N ALA A 294 29.88 -16.25 -16.47
CA ALA A 294 29.76 -14.81 -16.27
C ALA A 294 30.49 -14.29 -15.01
N GLY A 295 31.26 -15.15 -14.31
CA GLY A 295 32.07 -14.79 -13.15
C GLY A 295 31.30 -14.44 -11.88
N VAL A 296 29.97 -14.59 -11.88
CA VAL A 296 29.11 -14.27 -10.74
C VAL A 296 29.31 -15.33 -9.64
N GLN A 297 29.45 -14.89 -8.38
CA GLN A 297 29.74 -15.81 -7.26
C GLN A 297 28.51 -16.13 -6.40
N ARG A 298 27.34 -15.57 -6.73
CA ARG A 298 26.12 -15.69 -5.91
C ARG A 298 24.86 -15.83 -6.78
N GLY A 299 23.85 -16.50 -6.24
CA GLY A 299 22.50 -16.49 -6.77
C GLY A 299 21.48 -16.17 -5.68
N LEU A 300 20.37 -15.56 -6.06
CA LEU A 300 19.27 -15.22 -5.17
C LEU A 300 17.94 -15.54 -5.85
N VAL A 301 17.12 -16.32 -5.18
CA VAL A 301 15.81 -16.74 -5.66
C VAL A 301 14.79 -16.39 -4.58
N LEU A 302 13.71 -15.70 -4.95
CA LEU A 302 12.62 -15.42 -4.02
C LEU A 302 11.43 -16.34 -4.32
N ARG A 303 10.69 -16.71 -3.28
CA ARG A 303 9.47 -17.50 -3.40
C ARG A 303 8.43 -16.96 -2.44
N ASN A 304 7.24 -16.67 -2.94
CA ASN A 304 6.09 -16.37 -2.09
C ASN A 304 5.59 -17.66 -1.39
N GLU A 305 5.16 -17.54 -0.14
CA GLU A 305 4.73 -18.66 0.72
C GLU A 305 3.63 -19.55 0.12
N SER A 306 2.72 -18.95 -0.68
CA SER A 306 1.61 -19.65 -1.34
C SER A 306 1.77 -19.74 -2.85
N ALA A 307 3.00 -19.58 -3.38
CA ALA A 307 3.25 -19.63 -4.82
C ALA A 307 2.77 -20.95 -5.46
N ASN A 308 3.01 -22.07 -4.78
CA ASN A 308 2.50 -23.39 -5.15
C ASN A 308 2.47 -24.29 -3.91
N PRO A 309 1.43 -25.12 -3.72
CA PRO A 309 1.32 -26.03 -2.57
C PRO A 309 2.35 -27.16 -2.56
N ASN A 310 2.76 -27.64 -3.75
CA ASN A 310 3.69 -28.77 -3.88
C ASN A 310 5.13 -28.31 -4.04
N TYR A 311 5.36 -27.18 -4.71
CA TYR A 311 6.69 -26.59 -4.86
C TYR A 311 7.01 -25.68 -3.67
N THR A 312 7.23 -26.33 -2.53
CA THR A 312 7.62 -25.68 -1.27
C THR A 312 9.06 -25.16 -1.34
N THR A 313 9.43 -24.31 -0.37
CA THR A 313 10.81 -23.84 -0.25
C THR A 313 11.79 -24.99 -0.07
N ASP A 314 11.43 -26.04 0.69
CA ASP A 314 12.23 -27.26 0.83
C ASP A 314 12.39 -28.00 -0.50
N PHE A 315 11.31 -28.15 -1.28
CA PHE A 315 11.38 -28.81 -2.59
C PHE A 315 12.31 -28.05 -3.55
N ILE A 316 12.14 -26.73 -3.66
CA ILE A 316 12.99 -25.87 -4.51
C ILE A 316 14.45 -25.94 -4.04
N TYR A 317 14.67 -25.90 -2.72
CA TYR A 317 16.00 -26.06 -2.13
C TYR A 317 16.66 -27.39 -2.54
N GLN A 318 15.95 -28.51 -2.39
CA GLN A 318 16.46 -29.85 -2.72
C GLN A 318 16.75 -29.98 -4.21
N LEU A 319 15.82 -29.52 -5.07
CA LEU A 319 15.99 -29.53 -6.51
C LEU A 319 17.21 -28.72 -6.93
N PHE A 320 17.33 -27.47 -6.46
CA PHE A 320 18.46 -26.61 -6.79
C PHE A 320 19.77 -27.17 -6.24
N ALA A 321 19.74 -27.82 -5.07
CA ALA A 321 20.92 -28.43 -4.47
C ALA A 321 21.41 -29.64 -5.26
N GLU A 322 20.50 -30.47 -5.79
CA GLU A 322 20.80 -31.65 -6.60
C GLU A 322 21.25 -31.26 -8.01
N GLU A 323 20.43 -30.49 -8.72
CA GLU A 323 20.70 -30.06 -10.08
C GLU A 323 21.87 -29.08 -10.15
N GLY A 324 22.16 -28.35 -9.07
CA GLY A 324 23.28 -27.41 -8.94
C GLY A 324 24.63 -28.04 -8.55
N LYS A 325 24.66 -29.35 -8.24
CA LYS A 325 25.87 -30.05 -7.75
C LYS A 325 27.09 -29.82 -8.63
N GLY A 326 28.24 -29.67 -7.98
CA GLY A 326 29.53 -29.39 -8.62
C GLY A 326 29.73 -27.92 -9.02
N THR A 327 28.67 -27.11 -9.10
CA THR A 327 28.76 -25.70 -9.49
C THR A 327 28.56 -24.76 -8.30
N PHE A 328 27.51 -24.95 -7.51
CA PHE A 328 27.20 -24.08 -6.37
C PHE A 328 26.55 -24.85 -5.20
N SER A 329 26.60 -24.24 -4.01
CA SER A 329 25.86 -24.71 -2.83
C SER A 329 24.57 -23.91 -2.64
N VAL A 330 23.53 -24.54 -2.08
CA VAL A 330 22.24 -23.87 -1.84
C VAL A 330 22.00 -23.71 -0.34
N ARG A 331 21.32 -22.63 0.04
CA ARG A 331 20.75 -22.41 1.37
C ARG A 331 19.34 -21.86 1.22
N MET A 332 18.47 -22.19 2.17
CA MET A 332 17.14 -21.60 2.25
C MET A 332 17.02 -20.67 3.45
N ASN A 333 16.19 -19.64 3.35
CA ASN A 333 15.87 -18.75 4.45
C ASN A 333 14.39 -18.38 4.42
N VAL A 334 13.65 -18.77 5.46
CA VAL A 334 12.26 -18.38 5.64
C VAL A 334 12.23 -17.13 6.50
N LEU A 335 11.86 -15.99 5.90
CA LEU A 335 11.92 -14.70 6.60
C LEU A 335 10.89 -14.62 7.73
N GLY A 336 9.72 -15.25 7.53
CA GLY A 336 8.63 -15.24 8.50
C GLY A 336 8.23 -13.83 8.92
N HIS A 337 7.95 -13.64 10.20
CA HIS A 337 7.38 -12.41 10.75
C HIS A 337 8.34 -11.21 10.78
N MET A 338 9.64 -11.40 10.52
CA MET A 338 10.59 -10.28 10.44
C MET A 338 10.18 -9.26 9.36
N GLN A 339 9.46 -9.72 8.33
CA GLN A 339 8.94 -8.90 7.24
C GLN A 339 7.86 -7.89 7.68
N GLN A 340 7.27 -8.04 8.88
CA GLN A 340 6.31 -7.04 9.40
C GLN A 340 7.01 -5.74 9.82
N GLY A 341 8.33 -5.80 10.01
CA GLY A 341 9.15 -4.71 10.53
C GLY A 341 8.92 -4.44 12.02
N GLY A 342 9.89 -3.76 12.64
CA GLY A 342 9.74 -3.28 14.00
C GLY A 342 9.22 -1.85 14.06
N VAL A 343 9.83 -0.99 13.25
CA VAL A 343 9.59 0.45 13.24
C VAL A 343 9.13 0.85 11.84
N PRO A 344 7.99 1.55 11.69
CA PRO A 344 7.47 1.90 10.38
C PRO A 344 8.43 2.80 9.62
N SER A 345 8.55 2.60 8.30
CA SER A 345 9.33 3.45 7.42
C SER A 345 8.79 4.90 7.42
N PRO A 346 9.62 5.91 7.10
CA PRO A 346 9.13 7.28 6.96
C PRO A 346 7.97 7.41 5.95
N PHE A 347 7.99 6.58 4.90
CA PHE A 347 6.91 6.54 3.92
C PHE A 347 5.60 6.09 4.57
N ASP A 348 5.55 4.93 5.24
CA ASP A 348 4.32 4.42 5.86
C ASP A 348 3.78 5.35 6.96
N ARG A 349 4.66 6.02 7.72
CA ARG A 349 4.23 7.02 8.73
C ARG A 349 3.53 8.22 8.10
N ASN A 350 4.14 8.78 7.06
CA ASN A 350 3.62 9.96 6.38
C ASN A 350 2.37 9.60 5.56
N TYR A 351 2.39 8.44 4.92
CA TYR A 351 1.28 7.92 4.14
C TYR A 351 0.05 7.64 5.00
N GLY A 352 0.23 7.02 6.18
CA GLY A 352 -0.86 6.82 7.13
C GLY A 352 -1.45 8.14 7.63
N THR A 353 -0.60 9.15 7.84
CA THR A 353 -1.06 10.50 8.19
C THR A 353 -1.86 11.15 7.05
N LYS A 354 -1.42 10.98 5.80
CA LYS A 354 -2.12 11.47 4.61
C LYS A 354 -3.51 10.84 4.44
N MET A 355 -3.57 9.51 4.56
CA MET A 355 -4.83 8.76 4.48
C MET A 355 -5.79 9.19 5.57
N ALA A 356 -5.32 9.27 6.82
CA ALA A 356 -6.12 9.71 7.95
C ALA A 356 -6.69 11.12 7.75
N ALA A 357 -5.89 12.07 7.28
CA ALA A 357 -6.35 13.44 7.04
C ALA A 357 -7.46 13.50 5.99
N LYS A 358 -7.33 12.72 4.91
CA LYS A 358 -8.37 12.64 3.88
C LYS A 358 -9.63 11.94 4.40
N CYS A 359 -9.49 10.88 5.20
CA CYS A 359 -10.63 10.24 5.88
C CYS A 359 -11.39 11.21 6.77
N VAL A 360 -10.71 12.02 7.60
CA VAL A 360 -11.40 12.99 8.50
C VAL A 360 -12.25 13.97 7.70
N ASN A 361 -11.72 14.51 6.59
CA ASN A 361 -12.48 15.42 5.73
C ASN A 361 -13.71 14.74 5.12
N TRP A 362 -13.55 13.50 4.65
CA TRP A 362 -14.66 12.72 4.12
C TRP A 362 -15.72 12.41 5.19
N PHE A 363 -15.31 12.01 6.40
CA PHE A 363 -16.24 11.79 7.51
C PHE A 363 -16.99 13.08 7.84
N LYS A 364 -16.32 14.22 7.91
CA LYS A 364 -16.97 15.51 8.16
C LYS A 364 -18.08 15.78 7.14
N GLN A 365 -17.76 15.68 5.86
CA GLN A 365 -18.73 15.89 4.78
C GLN A 365 -19.90 14.88 4.88
N MET A 366 -19.61 13.59 5.02
CA MET A 366 -20.64 12.56 5.13
C MET A 366 -21.52 12.71 6.35
N LEU A 367 -20.94 13.11 7.49
CA LEU A 367 -21.69 13.38 8.72
C LEU A 367 -22.58 14.61 8.57
N GLU A 368 -22.17 15.64 7.84
CA GLU A 368 -23.02 16.82 7.58
C GLU A 368 -24.18 16.46 6.62
N GLU A 369 -23.92 15.66 5.59
CA GLU A 369 -24.92 15.27 4.58
C GLU A 369 -25.92 14.19 5.04
N SER A 370 -25.55 13.37 6.03
CA SER A 370 -26.30 12.17 6.44
C SER A 370 -27.11 12.35 7.72
N VAL A 371 -27.24 13.58 8.23
CA VAL A 371 -28.04 13.86 9.43
C VAL A 371 -29.51 13.96 9.05
N GLY A 372 -30.30 13.03 9.60
CA GLY A 372 -31.74 13.03 9.48
C GLY A 372 -32.41 14.13 10.33
N SER A 373 -33.71 14.30 10.14
CA SER A 373 -34.54 15.23 10.92
C SER A 373 -34.60 14.87 12.42
N ASP A 374 -34.32 13.62 12.78
CA ASP A 374 -34.20 13.12 14.14
C ASP A 374 -32.82 13.38 14.77
N GLY A 375 -31.91 14.04 14.05
CA GLY A 375 -30.55 14.35 14.49
C GLY A 375 -29.58 13.17 14.46
N ARG A 376 -30.05 11.96 14.09
CA ARG A 376 -29.22 10.76 13.95
C ARG A 376 -28.56 10.74 12.58
N VAL A 377 -27.35 10.18 12.52
CA VAL A 377 -26.67 9.93 11.25
C VAL A 377 -27.20 8.63 10.68
N MET A 378 -27.83 8.70 9.51
CA MET A 378 -28.38 7.53 8.84
C MET A 378 -28.21 7.68 7.33
N THR A 379 -27.43 6.78 6.72
CA THR A 379 -27.18 6.77 5.28
C THR A 379 -27.07 5.36 4.73
N LYS A 380 -27.72 5.14 3.59
CA LYS A 380 -27.70 3.90 2.82
C LYS A 380 -27.03 4.08 1.45
N LYS A 381 -26.52 5.28 1.15
CA LYS A 381 -25.87 5.57 -0.13
C LYS A 381 -24.61 4.69 -0.28
N PRO A 382 -24.30 4.12 -1.45
CA PRO A 382 -23.06 3.38 -1.66
C PRO A 382 -21.80 4.18 -1.31
N GLN A 383 -21.81 5.49 -1.56
CA GLN A 383 -20.71 6.41 -1.27
C GLN A 383 -20.45 6.63 0.23
N SER A 384 -21.31 6.10 1.11
CA SER A 384 -21.10 6.13 2.56
C SER A 384 -20.38 4.90 3.10
N ALA A 385 -20.08 3.89 2.28
CA ALA A 385 -19.28 2.73 2.64
C ALA A 385 -18.16 2.56 1.61
N VAL A 386 -16.96 3.03 1.95
CA VAL A 386 -15.88 3.21 0.97
C VAL A 386 -14.54 2.69 1.50
N LEU A 387 -13.65 2.37 0.57
CA LEU A 387 -12.23 2.17 0.85
C LEU A 387 -11.43 3.36 0.31
N LEU A 388 -10.50 3.89 1.13
CA LEU A 388 -9.58 4.95 0.73
C LEU A 388 -8.28 4.34 0.22
N GLY A 389 -8.18 4.15 -1.08
CA GLY A 389 -7.00 3.57 -1.73
C GLY A 389 -6.16 4.60 -2.46
N MET A 390 -4.89 4.27 -2.74
CA MET A 390 -4.14 4.98 -3.78
C MET A 390 -4.46 4.39 -5.13
N GLN A 391 -4.81 5.24 -6.08
CA GLN A 391 -4.96 4.87 -7.47
C GLN A 391 -4.04 5.78 -8.28
N LYS A 392 -2.97 5.18 -8.81
CA LYS A 392 -1.84 5.86 -9.47
C LYS A 392 -1.21 6.92 -8.56
N ARG A 393 -1.69 8.16 -8.68
CA ARG A 393 -1.16 9.36 -8.00
C ARG A 393 -2.07 9.94 -6.92
N PHE A 394 -3.36 9.57 -6.93
CA PHE A 394 -4.34 10.17 -6.05
C PHE A 394 -4.86 9.16 -5.04
N LEU A 395 -5.19 9.67 -3.85
CA LEU A 395 -6.05 8.92 -2.95
C LEU A 395 -7.48 9.06 -3.47
N ALA A 396 -8.21 7.96 -3.61
CA ALA A 396 -9.59 7.93 -4.08
C ALA A 396 -10.45 7.15 -3.08
N PHE A 397 -11.70 7.58 -2.91
CA PHE A 397 -12.69 6.82 -2.18
C PHE A 397 -13.48 6.00 -3.19
N THR A 398 -13.42 4.68 -3.08
CA THR A 398 -14.18 3.78 -3.94
C THR A 398 -15.21 3.02 -3.10
N PRO A 399 -16.49 2.97 -3.51
CA PRO A 399 -17.51 2.19 -2.83
C PRO A 399 -17.11 0.72 -2.67
N LEU A 400 -17.41 0.13 -1.51
CA LEU A 400 -17.05 -1.28 -1.23
C LEU A 400 -17.73 -2.26 -2.19
N GLU A 401 -18.96 -1.97 -2.59
CA GLU A 401 -19.73 -2.75 -3.57
C GLU A 401 -19.07 -2.77 -4.95
N GLU A 402 -18.48 -1.66 -5.39
CA GLU A 402 -17.75 -1.60 -6.66
C GLU A 402 -16.45 -2.44 -6.56
N LEU A 403 -15.74 -2.33 -5.44
CA LEU A 403 -14.51 -3.09 -5.21
C LEU A 403 -14.74 -4.59 -5.07
N SER A 404 -15.89 -5.02 -4.54
CA SER A 404 -16.22 -6.45 -4.40
C SER A 404 -16.30 -7.18 -5.75
N ILE A 405 -16.54 -6.46 -6.85
CA ILE A 405 -16.56 -7.05 -8.20
C ILE A 405 -15.14 -7.40 -8.67
N ASN A 406 -14.13 -6.66 -8.21
CA ASN A 406 -12.71 -6.85 -8.56
C ASN A 406 -11.93 -7.55 -7.42
N ALA A 407 -12.59 -8.41 -6.66
CA ALA A 407 -12.00 -9.12 -5.54
C ALA A 407 -12.32 -10.61 -5.58
N ASP A 408 -11.30 -11.44 -5.40
CA ASP A 408 -11.43 -12.85 -5.08
C ASP A 408 -11.42 -13.00 -3.55
N PHE A 409 -12.58 -13.35 -2.97
CA PHE A 409 -12.73 -13.48 -1.52
C PHE A 409 -12.13 -14.77 -0.95
N ASP A 410 -12.04 -15.82 -1.77
CA ASP A 410 -11.49 -17.11 -1.35
C ASP A 410 -9.97 -17.05 -1.26
N LEU A 411 -9.34 -16.51 -2.31
CA LEU A 411 -7.89 -16.33 -2.39
C LEU A 411 -7.42 -15.02 -1.74
N ARG A 412 -8.35 -14.10 -1.44
CA ARG A 412 -8.10 -12.79 -0.82
C ARG A 412 -7.17 -11.94 -1.69
N LEU A 413 -7.53 -11.81 -2.96
CA LEU A 413 -6.74 -11.13 -3.98
C LEU A 413 -7.56 -10.09 -4.75
N PRO A 414 -6.95 -8.98 -5.20
CA PRO A 414 -7.51 -8.18 -6.27
C PRO A 414 -7.33 -8.91 -7.62
N LEU A 415 -8.30 -8.77 -8.53
CA LEU A 415 -8.18 -9.41 -9.87
C LEU A 415 -7.22 -8.63 -10.79
N ASP A 416 -7.08 -7.32 -10.58
CA ASP A 416 -6.10 -6.47 -11.27
C ASP A 416 -4.92 -6.09 -10.35
N GLN A 417 -3.71 -6.28 -10.85
CA GLN A 417 -2.46 -6.07 -10.12
C GLN A 417 -1.43 -5.37 -11.00
N TRP A 418 -1.27 -4.06 -10.80
CA TRP A 418 -0.41 -3.22 -11.64
C TRP A 418 1.05 -3.69 -11.74
N TRP A 419 1.57 -4.32 -10.69
CA TRP A 419 2.97 -4.74 -10.56
C TRP A 419 3.31 -6.00 -11.37
N MET A 420 2.30 -6.76 -11.82
CA MET A 420 2.52 -7.92 -12.72
C MET A 420 3.20 -7.51 -14.03
N LYS A 421 2.96 -6.28 -14.49
CA LYS A 421 3.60 -5.72 -15.68
C LYS A 421 5.12 -5.57 -15.53
N LEU A 422 5.64 -5.53 -14.29
CA LEU A 422 7.08 -5.42 -14.03
C LEU A 422 7.81 -6.77 -14.10
N ARG A 423 7.08 -7.90 -14.15
CA ARG A 423 7.66 -9.25 -14.16
C ARG A 423 8.62 -9.50 -15.34
N PRO A 424 8.31 -9.09 -16.59
CA PRO A 424 9.25 -9.31 -17.69
C PRO A 424 10.53 -8.49 -17.52
N LEU A 425 10.45 -7.28 -16.95
CA LEU A 425 11.62 -6.45 -16.65
C LEU A 425 12.58 -7.15 -15.68
N MET A 426 12.04 -7.79 -14.64
CA MET A 426 12.83 -8.57 -13.69
C MET A 426 13.61 -9.69 -14.41
N ARG A 427 12.96 -10.46 -15.29
CA ARG A 427 13.63 -11.55 -16.04
C ARG A 427 14.70 -11.02 -17.02
N ILE A 428 14.44 -9.89 -17.68
CA ILE A 428 15.43 -9.22 -18.56
C ILE A 428 16.66 -8.77 -17.77
N LEU A 429 16.47 -8.13 -16.61
CA LEU A 429 17.57 -7.68 -15.76
C LEU A 429 18.39 -8.84 -15.20
N ALA A 430 17.75 -10.00 -15.00
CA ALA A 430 18.40 -11.25 -14.63
C ALA A 430 19.07 -11.98 -15.81
N LYS A 431 19.03 -11.43 -17.04
CA LYS A 431 19.57 -11.99 -18.30
C LYS A 431 18.91 -13.29 -18.77
N HIS A 432 17.65 -13.53 -18.41
CA HIS A 432 16.88 -14.59 -19.06
C HIS A 432 16.61 -14.24 -20.53
N LYS A 433 16.57 -15.24 -21.42
CA LYS A 433 16.14 -15.05 -22.81
C LYS A 433 14.62 -14.83 -22.85
N VAL A 434 14.18 -13.57 -22.71
CA VAL A 434 12.75 -13.21 -22.74
C VAL A 434 12.47 -12.27 -23.92
N PRO A 435 11.35 -12.43 -24.65
CA PRO A 435 10.92 -11.44 -25.63
C PRO A 435 10.64 -10.08 -24.96
N SER A 436 10.96 -9.00 -25.69
CA SER A 436 10.97 -7.59 -25.28
C SER A 436 9.93 -7.13 -24.24
N TYR A 437 10.34 -6.21 -23.36
CA TYR A 437 9.47 -5.47 -22.43
C TYR A 437 8.74 -4.32 -23.14
N VAL A 438 7.42 -4.20 -22.95
CA VAL A 438 6.62 -3.07 -23.44
C VAL A 438 6.63 -1.96 -22.39
N THR A 439 7.16 -0.79 -22.73
CA THR A 439 7.15 0.41 -21.89
C THR A 439 5.80 1.11 -21.91
N GLU A 440 5.24 1.44 -20.74
CA GLU A 440 4.17 2.44 -20.63
C GLU A 440 4.77 3.82 -20.91
N VAL A 441 4.69 4.27 -22.16
CA VAL A 441 4.74 5.69 -22.49
C VAL A 441 3.30 6.06 -22.81
N GLU A 442 2.66 6.85 -21.93
CA GLU A 442 1.51 7.64 -22.40
C GLU A 442 2.13 8.64 -23.39
N GLU A 443 1.84 8.48 -24.68
CA GLU A 443 2.00 9.57 -25.64
C GLU A 443 1.14 10.70 -25.11
N VAL A 444 1.77 11.74 -24.58
CA VAL A 444 1.09 13.00 -24.34
C VAL A 444 0.74 13.51 -25.73
N ASP A 445 -0.53 13.44 -26.12
CA ASP A 445 -1.01 14.05 -27.35
C ASP A 445 -0.57 15.51 -27.35
N ILE A 446 0.35 15.86 -28.25
CA ILE A 446 0.95 17.21 -28.38
C ILE A 446 -0.08 18.22 -28.94
N VAL A 447 -1.35 17.84 -29.09
CA VAL A 447 -2.36 18.66 -29.77
C VAL A 447 -2.88 19.81 -28.88
N ASP A 448 -2.84 19.69 -27.54
CA ASP A 448 -3.47 20.69 -26.65
C ASP A 448 -2.55 21.80 -26.11
N VAL A 449 -1.29 21.87 -26.57
CA VAL A 449 -0.33 22.91 -26.09
C VAL A 449 -0.19 24.09 -27.07
N GLU A 450 -0.59 23.95 -28.34
CA GLU A 450 -0.51 25.08 -29.29
C GLU A 450 -1.66 26.09 -29.14
N GLU A 451 -2.87 25.68 -28.71
CA GLU A 451 -4.01 26.63 -28.58
C GLU A 451 -3.99 27.51 -27.33
N SER A 452 -3.14 27.21 -26.34
CA SER A 452 -3.04 27.98 -25.09
C SER A 452 -1.83 28.91 -25.00
N ALA A 453 -0.92 28.86 -25.99
CA ALA A 453 0.21 29.79 -26.09
C ALA A 453 -0.16 31.15 -26.73
N ASP A 454 -1.29 31.24 -27.43
CA ASP A 454 -1.74 32.48 -28.10
C ASP A 454 -2.67 33.36 -27.23
N LYS A 455 -2.80 33.06 -25.92
CA LYS A 455 -3.62 33.87 -24.97
C LYS A 455 -2.95 34.20 -23.63
N ILE A 456 -1.64 34.37 -23.59
CA ILE A 456 -0.94 35.01 -22.45
C ILE A 456 -0.16 36.23 -22.93
#